data_AF-A0A845CHT2-F1
#
_entry.id   AF-A0A845CHT2-F1
#
_cell.length_a   1.000
_cell.length_b   1.000
_cell.length_c   1.000
_cell.angle_alpha   90.00
_cell.angle_beta   90.00
_cell.angle_gamma   90.00
#
_symmetry.space_group_name_H-M   'P 1'
#
loop_
_entity.id
_entity.type
_entity.pdbx_description
1 polymer ?
#
loop_
_entity_poly.entity_id
_entity_poly.type
_entity_poly.pdbx_seq_one_letter_code
_entity_poly.pdbx_strand_id
1 'polypeptide(L)'
;MSTSHLQVGKGARDVASLGRPDLLAKAPPAAPAGQLNYTNTNGALTSYPSPDQWDNWTEYESTKWPQKVARNYALVPTLCFNCEAGCGLLAYVDKDDMKIRKIEGNPLHPASRGRNCAKGWVTLNQ
;
A
#
# COMPACT_ATOMS: atom_id res chain seq x y z
N MET A 1 0.99 32.53 -31.88
CA MET A 1 -0.24 32.64 -31.07
C MET A 1 -0.64 31.23 -30.66
N SER A 2 -0.33 30.82 -29.44
CA SER A 2 -0.60 29.47 -28.93
C SER A 2 -2.00 29.43 -28.32
N THR A 3 -2.77 28.41 -28.67
CA THR A 3 -4.19 28.24 -28.33
C THR A 3 -4.45 28.07 -26.83
N SER A 4 -5.49 28.75 -26.33
CA SER A 4 -5.82 28.92 -24.89
C SER A 4 -6.26 27.65 -24.14
N HIS A 5 -6.40 26.51 -24.80
CA HIS A 5 -6.80 25.25 -24.15
C HIS A 5 -5.60 24.42 -23.61
N LEU A 6 -4.37 24.81 -23.95
CA LEU A 6 -3.14 24.17 -23.44
C LEU A 6 -2.56 24.85 -22.18
N GLN A 7 -3.27 25.84 -21.60
CA GLN A 7 -2.86 26.49 -20.35
C GLN A 7 -3.37 25.79 -19.07
N VAL A 8 -4.19 24.73 -19.19
CA VAL A 8 -4.74 23.98 -18.05
C VAL A 8 -3.83 22.80 -17.69
N GLY A 9 -2.57 23.12 -17.39
CA GLY A 9 -1.56 22.13 -17.09
C GLY A 9 -0.38 22.70 -16.30
N LYS A 10 -0.58 23.78 -15.52
CA LYS A 10 0.36 24.10 -14.43
C LYS A 10 0.12 23.09 -13.32
N GLY A 11 0.64 21.88 -13.54
CA GLY A 11 0.66 20.81 -12.56
C GLY A 11 1.20 21.33 -11.23
N ALA A 12 0.69 20.73 -10.16
CA ALA A 12 1.07 20.95 -8.77
C ALA A 12 2.59 20.79 -8.57
N ARG A 13 3.35 21.84 -8.90
CA ARG A 13 4.78 21.95 -8.58
C ARG A 13 4.99 22.46 -7.16
N ASP A 14 3.96 23.06 -6.59
CA ASP A 14 3.96 23.59 -5.24
C ASP A 14 2.74 23.01 -4.50
N VAL A 15 3.00 22.22 -3.46
CA VAL A 15 1.97 21.65 -2.59
C VAL A 15 1.13 22.74 -1.90
N ALA A 16 1.66 23.96 -1.76
CA ALA A 16 0.92 25.10 -1.23
C ALA A 16 -0.22 25.56 -2.15
N SER A 17 -0.17 25.28 -3.45
CA SER A 17 -1.21 25.67 -4.42
C SER A 17 -2.49 24.83 -4.31
N LEU A 18 -2.51 23.81 -3.44
CA LEU A 18 -3.65 22.91 -3.24
C LEU A 18 -4.74 23.48 -2.32
N GLY A 19 -4.55 24.70 -1.78
CA GLY A 19 -5.53 25.33 -0.88
C GLY A 19 -5.70 24.60 0.46
N ARG A 20 -4.71 23.78 0.83
CA ARG A 20 -4.69 22.94 2.03
C ARG A 20 -3.39 23.16 2.81
N PRO A 21 -3.26 24.30 3.52
CA PRO A 21 -2.04 24.66 4.24
C PRO A 21 -1.70 23.66 5.36
N ASP A 22 -2.68 22.90 5.82
CA ASP A 22 -2.53 21.79 6.77
C ASP A 22 -1.66 20.64 6.22
N LEU A 23 -1.59 20.47 4.90
CA LEU A 23 -0.75 19.44 4.26
C LEU A 23 0.75 19.83 4.19
N LEU A 24 1.07 21.10 4.44
CA LEU A 24 2.46 21.57 4.56
C LEU A 24 3.06 21.26 5.93
N ALA A 25 2.22 20.93 6.92
CA ALA A 25 2.69 20.51 8.22
C ALA A 25 3.44 19.17 8.07
N LYS A 26 4.68 19.14 8.55
CA LYS A 26 5.49 17.93 8.56
C LYS A 26 4.76 16.85 9.34
N ALA A 27 4.35 15.79 8.64
CA ALA A 27 3.76 14.63 9.28
C ALA A 27 4.71 14.11 10.37
N PRO A 28 4.19 13.65 11.51
CA PRO A 28 5.02 12.98 12.51
C PRO A 28 5.78 11.81 11.86
N PRO A 29 6.98 11.48 12.35
CA PRO A 29 7.76 10.36 11.82
C PRO A 29 6.91 9.10 11.85
N ALA A 30 6.94 8.33 10.77
CA ALA A 30 6.27 7.04 10.70
C ALA A 30 6.73 6.16 11.86
N ALA A 31 5.79 5.46 12.48
CA ALA A 31 6.07 4.51 13.53
C ALA A 31 7.02 3.42 13.00
N PRO A 32 7.83 2.80 13.88
CA PRO A 32 8.63 1.64 13.52
C PRO A 32 7.76 0.54 12.90
N ALA A 33 8.37 -0.28 12.03
CA ALA A 33 7.66 -1.31 11.29
C ALA A 33 6.93 -2.27 12.26
N GLY A 34 5.64 -2.49 12.03
CA GLY A 34 4.78 -3.28 12.92
C GLY A 34 3.94 -2.48 13.92
N GLN A 35 4.01 -1.14 13.91
CA GLN A 35 3.20 -0.28 14.79
C GLN A 35 2.17 0.56 14.03
N LEU A 36 1.02 0.81 14.67
CA LEU A 36 -0.11 1.58 14.14
C LEU A 36 0.31 3.03 13.84
N ASN A 37 0.16 3.48 12.60
CA ASN A 37 0.42 4.86 12.21
C ASN A 37 -0.86 5.71 12.34
N TYR A 38 -0.77 6.84 13.02
CA TYR A 38 -1.89 7.75 13.21
C TYR A 38 -1.86 8.88 12.17
N THR A 39 -2.95 9.01 11.40
CA THR A 39 -3.44 10.33 10.93
C THR A 39 -4.95 10.28 10.59
N ASN A 40 -5.72 11.07 11.34
CA ASN A 40 -7.07 11.62 11.09
C ASN A 40 -8.37 10.83 11.38
N THR A 41 -9.43 11.63 11.53
CA THR A 41 -10.78 11.48 12.12
C THR A 41 -11.65 10.28 11.71
N ASN A 42 -11.15 9.34 10.90
CA ASN A 42 -11.85 8.09 10.51
C ASN A 42 -11.29 6.83 11.22
N GLY A 43 -10.50 7.01 12.29
CA GLY A 43 -9.81 5.93 12.99
C GLY A 43 -8.33 5.84 12.62
N ALA A 44 -7.57 4.98 13.31
CA ALA A 44 -6.14 4.82 13.07
C ALA A 44 -5.86 4.26 11.67
N LEU A 45 -4.99 4.92 10.89
CA LEU A 45 -4.51 4.40 9.60
C LEU A 45 -3.48 3.29 9.84
N THR A 46 -3.97 2.07 10.05
CA THR A 46 -3.13 0.87 10.09
C THR A 46 -2.46 0.69 8.72
N SER A 47 -1.13 0.87 8.63
CA SER A 47 -0.42 0.65 7.35
C SER A 47 -0.43 -0.82 6.95
N TYR A 48 -0.28 -1.74 7.90
CA TYR A 48 -0.26 -3.19 7.71
C TYR A 48 -0.75 -3.88 8.99
N PRO A 49 -1.34 -5.09 8.90
CA PRO A 49 -1.64 -5.90 10.07
C PRO A 49 -0.36 -6.33 10.80
N SER A 50 -0.45 -6.48 12.13
CA SER A 50 0.70 -6.99 12.89
C SER A 50 0.98 -8.45 12.50
N PRO A 51 2.24 -8.92 12.62
CA PRO A 51 2.59 -10.30 12.29
C PRO A 51 1.75 -11.35 13.03
N ASP A 52 1.34 -11.07 14.26
CA ASP A 52 0.50 -11.96 15.06
C ASP A 52 -0.89 -12.17 14.44
N GLN A 53 -1.32 -11.30 13.53
CA GLN A 53 -2.59 -11.37 12.83
C GLN A 53 -2.48 -11.99 11.43
N TRP A 54 -1.26 -12.30 10.96
CA TRP A 54 -1.04 -12.71 9.57
C TRP A 54 -1.70 -14.04 9.22
N ASP A 55 -1.85 -14.97 10.17
CA ASP A 55 -2.52 -16.25 9.91
C ASP A 55 -4.05 -16.12 9.71
N ASN A 56 -4.63 -15.00 10.15
CA ASN A 56 -6.07 -14.79 10.09
C ASN A 56 -6.43 -13.29 10.03
N TRP A 57 -6.19 -12.67 8.88
CA TRP A 57 -6.46 -11.26 8.62
C TRP A 57 -7.75 -11.08 7.81
N THR A 58 -8.70 -10.31 8.31
CA THR A 58 -9.93 -9.99 7.57
C THR A 58 -9.81 -8.63 6.88
N GLU A 59 -9.98 -8.59 5.56
CA GLU A 59 -9.96 -7.35 4.78
C GLU A 59 -11.07 -7.34 3.71
N TYR A 60 -11.54 -6.15 3.34
CA TYR A 60 -12.47 -6.00 2.23
C TYR A 60 -11.78 -6.18 0.88
N GLU A 61 -12.39 -6.94 -0.01
CA GLU A 61 -11.91 -7.17 -1.37
C GLU A 61 -11.91 -5.85 -2.18
N SER A 62 -10.73 -5.47 -2.68
CA SER A 62 -10.54 -4.23 -3.42
C SER A 62 -11.20 -4.26 -4.81
N THR A 63 -11.30 -5.45 -5.42
CA THR A 63 -11.86 -5.62 -6.78
C THR A 63 -13.38 -5.41 -6.84
N LYS A 64 -14.10 -5.59 -5.72
CA LYS A 64 -15.57 -5.53 -5.66
C LYS A 64 -16.14 -4.19 -5.22
N TRP A 65 -15.31 -3.14 -5.17
CA TRP A 65 -15.77 -1.79 -4.84
C TRP A 65 -16.95 -1.35 -5.74
N PRO A 66 -18.05 -0.78 -5.21
CA PRO A 66 -18.30 -0.30 -3.84
C PRO A 66 -18.89 -1.32 -2.87
N GLN A 67 -19.05 -2.58 -3.28
CA GLN A 67 -19.58 -3.62 -2.39
C GLN A 67 -18.52 -4.00 -1.35
N LYS A 68 -18.89 -3.91 -0.07
CA LYS A 68 -18.02 -4.29 1.06
C LYS A 68 -18.04 -5.81 1.27
N VAL A 69 -17.30 -6.54 0.44
CA VAL A 69 -17.16 -8.00 0.55
C VAL A 69 -15.93 -8.32 1.41
N ALA A 70 -16.13 -8.77 2.64
CA ALA A 70 -15.05 -9.18 3.54
C ALA A 70 -14.50 -10.56 3.14
N ARG A 71 -13.19 -10.73 3.26
CA ARG A 71 -12.46 -11.97 3.02
C ARG A 71 -11.43 -12.20 4.12
N ASN A 72 -11.14 -13.47 4.39
CA ASN A 72 -10.14 -13.89 5.36
C ASN A 72 -8.89 -14.37 4.64
N TYR A 73 -7.76 -13.76 4.97
CA TYR A 73 -6.47 -14.02 4.35
C TYR A 73 -5.48 -14.61 5.34
N ALA A 74 -4.59 -15.45 4.82
CA ALA A 74 -3.29 -15.70 5.40
C ALA A 74 -2.25 -14.83 4.67
N LEU A 75 -1.46 -14.05 5.42
CA LEU A 75 -0.43 -13.17 4.90
C LEU A 75 0.92 -13.88 4.99
N VAL A 76 1.43 -14.31 3.85
CA VAL A 76 2.63 -15.15 3.77
C VAL A 76 3.82 -14.32 3.27
N PRO A 77 4.88 -14.14 4.07
CA PRO A 77 6.10 -13.46 3.62
C PRO A 77 6.79 -14.23 2.50
N THR A 78 7.23 -13.52 1.46
CA THR A 78 7.99 -14.07 0.34
C THR A 78 8.99 -13.05 -0.20
N LEU A 79 9.76 -13.44 -1.22
CA LEU A 79 10.78 -12.60 -1.85
C LEU A 79 10.47 -12.40 -3.33
N CYS A 80 10.75 -11.21 -3.85
CA CYS A 80 10.65 -10.86 -5.25
C CYS A 80 11.89 -11.35 -6.01
N PHE A 81 11.70 -12.11 -7.10
CA PHE A 81 12.77 -12.63 -7.95
C PHE A 81 12.89 -11.91 -9.31
N ASN A 82 12.28 -10.74 -9.46
CA ASN A 82 12.22 -10.03 -10.74
C ASN A 82 13.47 -9.20 -11.05
N CYS A 83 14.29 -8.98 -10.03
CA CYS A 83 15.66 -8.48 -10.12
C CYS A 83 16.45 -8.98 -8.91
N GLU A 84 17.74 -8.69 -8.91
CA GLU A 84 18.71 -9.04 -7.88
C GLU A 84 18.52 -8.31 -6.54
N ALA A 85 17.59 -7.34 -6.46
CA ALA A 85 17.35 -6.59 -5.23
C ALA A 85 16.67 -7.43 -4.13
N GLY A 86 16.00 -8.52 -4.48
CA GLY A 86 15.40 -9.45 -3.51
C GLY A 86 14.40 -8.76 -2.55
N CYS A 87 13.54 -7.88 -3.05
CA CYS A 87 12.59 -7.16 -2.20
C CYS A 87 11.64 -8.13 -1.49
N GLY A 88 11.42 -7.96 -0.19
CA GLY A 88 10.41 -8.70 0.54
C GLY A 88 9.01 -8.31 0.12
N LEU A 89 8.18 -9.33 -0.10
CA LEU A 89 6.79 -9.27 -0.50
C LEU A 89 5.92 -9.96 0.56
N LEU A 90 4.65 -9.60 0.61
CA LEU A 90 3.63 -10.21 1.44
C LEU A 90 2.48 -10.67 0.54
N ALA A 91 2.29 -11.98 0.45
CA ALA A 91 1.24 -12.58 -0.37
C ALA A 91 -0.03 -12.73 0.46
N TYR A 92 -1.14 -12.20 -0.04
CA TYR A 92 -2.46 -12.36 0.56
C TYR A 92 -3.12 -13.60 -0.03
N VAL A 93 -3.12 -14.69 0.73
CA VAL A 93 -3.71 -15.98 0.33
C VAL A 93 -5.11 -16.06 0.91
N ASP A 94 -6.14 -16.16 0.06
CA ASP A 94 -7.52 -16.36 0.51
C ASP A 94 -7.65 -17.75 1.15
N LYS A 95 -8.17 -17.80 2.37
CA LYS A 95 -8.32 -19.07 3.11
C LYS A 95 -9.45 -19.95 2.58
N ASP A 96 -10.37 -19.38 1.81
CA ASP A 96 -11.50 -20.12 1.24
C ASP A 96 -11.08 -20.96 0.01
N ASP A 97 -10.27 -20.39 -0.89
CA ASP A 97 -9.88 -21.03 -2.16
C ASP A 97 -8.37 -21.25 -2.32
N MET A 98 -7.58 -20.86 -1.32
CA MET A 98 -6.11 -20.97 -1.27
C MET A 98 -5.39 -20.27 -2.42
N LYS A 99 -6.02 -19.28 -3.07
CA LYS A 99 -5.39 -18.50 -4.14
C LYS A 99 -4.77 -17.22 -3.60
N ILE A 100 -3.65 -16.81 -4.22
CA ILE A 100 -3.08 -15.49 -3.98
C ILE A 100 -3.97 -14.46 -4.67
N ARG A 101 -4.45 -13.48 -3.90
CA ARG A 101 -5.37 -12.45 -4.38
C ARG A 101 -4.67 -11.12 -4.68
N LYS A 102 -3.67 -10.78 -3.87
CA LYS A 102 -2.81 -9.61 -4.05
C LYS A 102 -1.44 -9.85 -3.43
N ILE A 103 -0.48 -9.03 -3.88
CA ILE A 103 0.88 -9.00 -3.34
C ILE A 103 1.19 -7.56 -2.96
N GLU A 104 1.65 -7.36 -1.74
CA GLU A 104 2.12 -6.08 -1.23
C GLU A 104 3.59 -6.18 -0.81
N GLY A 105 4.23 -5.05 -0.49
CA GLY A 105 5.60 -5.07 0.02
C GLY A 105 5.61 -5.49 1.50
N ASN A 106 6.52 -6.38 1.89
CA ASN A 106 6.65 -6.76 3.29
C ASN A 106 7.28 -5.62 4.12
N PRO A 107 6.54 -4.99 5.06
CA PRO A 107 7.06 -3.88 5.87
C PRO A 107 8.23 -4.28 6.77
N LEU A 108 8.32 -5.56 7.16
CA LEU A 108 9.36 -6.09 8.04
C LEU A 108 10.62 -6.54 7.29
N HIS A 109 10.62 -6.50 5.95
CA HIS A 109 11.81 -6.87 5.19
C HIS A 109 12.92 -5.81 5.36
N PRO A 110 14.14 -6.19 5.79
CA PRO A 110 15.16 -5.23 6.22
C PRO A 110 15.63 -4.28 5.10
N ALA A 111 15.74 -4.78 3.87
CA ALA A 111 16.21 -3.98 2.75
C ALA A 111 15.10 -3.08 2.16
N SER A 112 13.96 -3.68 1.81
CA SER A 112 12.87 -3.00 1.09
C SER A 112 11.92 -2.23 2.01
N ARG A 113 11.69 -2.69 3.24
CA ARG A 113 10.81 -2.06 4.24
C ARG A 113 9.44 -1.69 3.68
N GLY A 114 8.81 -2.64 2.99
CA GLY A 114 7.50 -2.48 2.36
C GLY A 114 7.49 -1.72 1.04
N ARG A 115 8.64 -1.19 0.58
CA ARG A 115 8.73 -0.57 -0.75
C ARG A 115 8.71 -1.65 -1.83
N ASN A 116 7.93 -1.40 -2.88
CA ASN A 116 7.82 -2.31 -4.00
C ASN A 116 7.79 -1.53 -5.33
N CYS A 117 8.55 -1.99 -6.33
CA CYS A 117 8.53 -1.42 -7.68
C CYS A 117 7.41 -2.05 -8.51
N ALA A 118 7.11 -1.50 -9.69
CA ALA A 118 6.04 -1.99 -10.57
C ALA A 118 6.13 -3.51 -10.82
N LYS A 119 7.35 -4.04 -11.04
CA LYS A 119 7.57 -5.48 -11.26
C LYS A 119 7.13 -6.32 -10.07
N GLY A 120 7.37 -5.86 -8.84
CA GLY A 120 7.00 -6.61 -7.66
C GLY A 120 5.50 -6.62 -7.38
N TRP A 121 4.78 -5.55 -7.73
CA TRP A 121 3.30 -5.50 -7.63
C TRP A 121 2.63 -6.51 -8.56
N VAL A 122 3.20 -6.74 -9.75
CA VAL A 122 2.64 -7.65 -10.76
C VAL A 122 3.25 -9.06 -10.70
N THR A 123 3.99 -9.41 -9.65
CA THR A 123 4.56 -10.77 -9.46
C THR A 123 3.48 -11.85 -9.54
N LEU A 124 2.23 -11.53 -9.19
CA LEU A 124 1.09 -12.43 -9.26
C LEU A 124 0.80 -12.95 -10.69
N ASN A 125 1.21 -12.22 -11.73
CA ASN A 125 0.91 -12.54 -13.13
C ASN A 125 2.05 -13.24 -13.88
N GLN A 126 3.17 -13.54 -13.20
CA GLN A 126 4.26 -14.32 -13.79
C GLN A 126 4.02 -15.81 -13.61
#